data_AF-A0AAV3B105-F1
#
_entry.id   AF-A0AAV3B105-F1
#
_cell.length_a   1.000
_cell.length_b   1.000
_cell.length_c   1.000
_cell.angle_alpha   90.00
_cell.angle_beta   90.00
_cell.angle_gamma   90.00
#
_symmetry.space_group_name_H-M   'P 1'
#
loop_
_entity.id
_entity.type
_entity.pdbx_description
1 polymer ?
#
loop_
_entity_poly.entity_id
_entity_poly.type
_entity_poly.pdbx_seq_one_letter_code
_entity_poly.pdbx_strand_id
1 'polypeptide(L)'
;MAGTSLVAGDVVVDALPYFDQGYDAQGVREATEIMRNEFERLSARQPLELLSMKRYELPAPSSGQRNDITAWQECVNNSMAQLEHQAIRIENLELMSQHGCNAWKVYNENLVRMIENAQKDLQKLRKRIQDLNWQRKNSQLTSGAKLREMEST
;
A
#
# COMPACT_ATOMS: atom_id res chain seq x y z
N MET A 1 -18.81 -13.84 -33.66
CA MET A 1 -18.22 -15.17 -33.86
C MET A 1 -16.76 -14.98 -34.20
N ALA A 2 -15.87 -15.10 -33.22
CA ALA A 2 -14.43 -15.15 -33.45
C ALA A 2 -13.94 -16.46 -32.84
N GLY A 3 -13.85 -17.48 -33.70
CA GLY A 3 -13.29 -18.77 -33.34
C GLY A 3 -11.79 -18.65 -33.24
N THR A 4 -11.24 -18.95 -32.07
CA THR A 4 -9.80 -19.21 -31.93
C THR A 4 -9.53 -20.62 -32.42
N SER A 5 -8.92 -20.71 -33.60
CA SER A 5 -8.40 -21.94 -34.20
C SER A 5 -7.39 -22.57 -33.24
N LEU A 6 -7.66 -23.79 -32.78
CA LEU A 6 -6.64 -24.61 -32.12
C LEU A 6 -5.61 -25.03 -33.17
N VAL A 7 -4.35 -24.72 -32.92
CA VAL A 7 -3.22 -25.19 -33.73
C VAL A 7 -2.85 -26.59 -33.24
N ALA A 8 -2.78 -27.56 -34.15
CA ALA A 8 -2.32 -28.91 -33.86
C ALA A 8 -0.86 -28.85 -33.39
N GLY A 9 -0.65 -28.99 -32.08
CA GLY A 9 0.69 -28.90 -31.48
C GLY A 9 0.72 -28.27 -30.09
N ASP A 10 -0.35 -27.63 -29.63
CA ASP A 10 -0.44 -27.18 -28.24
C ASP A 10 -0.56 -28.41 -27.34
N VAL A 11 0.55 -28.80 -26.70
CA VAL A 11 0.52 -29.68 -25.55
C VAL A 11 -0.39 -28.98 -24.53
N VAL A 12 -1.62 -29.45 -24.41
CA VAL A 12 -2.48 -29.11 -23.28
C VAL A 12 -1.78 -29.71 -22.08
N VAL A 13 -0.93 -28.92 -21.43
CA VAL A 13 -0.34 -29.28 -20.15
C VAL A 13 -1.52 -29.37 -19.19
N ASP A 14 -1.97 -30.59 -18.89
CA ASP A 14 -3.03 -30.88 -17.92
C ASP A 14 -2.48 -30.61 -16.51
N ALA A 15 -2.32 -29.34 -16.17
CA ALA A 15 -2.06 -28.92 -14.81
C ALA A 15 -3.41 -28.82 -14.09
N LEU A 16 -3.57 -29.59 -13.01
CA LEU A 16 -4.70 -29.54 -12.08
C LEU A 16 -4.28 -28.67 -10.87
N PRO A 17 -4.65 -27.39 -10.78
CA PRO A 17 -4.25 -26.51 -9.67
C PRO A 17 -4.83 -26.94 -8.32
N TYR A 18 -5.80 -27.87 -8.29
CA TYR A 18 -6.33 -28.47 -7.06
C TYR A 18 -5.47 -29.64 -6.55
N PHE A 19 -4.43 -30.03 -7.30
CA PHE A 19 -3.45 -31.04 -6.93
C PHE A 19 -2.07 -30.42 -6.63
N ASP A 20 -1.69 -29.36 -7.36
CA ASP A 20 -0.41 -28.68 -7.15
C ASP A 20 -0.56 -27.39 -6.33
N GLN A 21 -0.18 -27.46 -5.05
CA GLN A 21 -0.02 -26.31 -4.18
C GLN A 21 1.44 -25.84 -4.20
N GLY A 22 1.68 -24.67 -4.79
CA GLY A 22 3.02 -24.09 -4.78
C GLY A 22 3.12 -22.78 -5.53
N TYR A 23 2.40 -21.74 -5.08
CA TYR A 23 2.67 -20.37 -5.51
C TYR A 23 2.57 -19.43 -4.32
N ASP A 24 3.66 -19.33 -3.57
CA ASP A 24 3.84 -18.27 -2.59
C ASP A 24 4.23 -16.97 -3.30
N ALA A 25 3.49 -15.90 -2.98
CA ALA A 25 3.37 -14.69 -3.78
C ALA A 25 4.58 -13.74 -3.74
N GLN A 26 4.80 -13.08 -4.87
CA GLN A 26 5.82 -12.06 -5.13
C GLN A 26 5.43 -10.69 -4.53
N GLY A 27 5.36 -10.58 -3.20
CA GLY A 27 5.03 -9.33 -2.48
C GLY A 27 6.11 -8.83 -1.51
N VAL A 28 7.19 -9.59 -1.32
CA VAL A 28 8.17 -9.37 -0.23
C VAL A 28 9.20 -8.27 -0.54
N ARG A 29 9.31 -7.83 -1.80
CA ARG A 29 10.46 -7.03 -2.26
C ARG A 29 10.46 -5.56 -1.83
N GLU A 30 9.31 -4.96 -1.55
CA GLU A 30 9.23 -3.54 -1.19
C GLU A 30 9.50 -3.29 0.31
N ALA A 31 9.16 -4.25 1.17
CA ALA A 31 9.52 -4.20 2.59
C ALA A 31 11.04 -4.31 2.82
N THR A 32 11.77 -4.92 1.87
CA THR A 32 13.20 -5.25 2.02
C THR A 32 14.13 -4.04 2.10
N GLU A 33 13.81 -2.90 1.48
CA GLU A 33 14.72 -1.76 1.44
C GLU A 33 14.71 -0.96 2.76
N ILE A 34 13.51 -0.70 3.30
CA ILE A 34 13.36 -0.10 4.63
C ILE A 34 13.94 -1.03 5.70
N MET A 35 13.68 -2.34 5.59
CA MET A 35 14.25 -3.33 6.52
C MET A 35 15.77 -3.40 6.43
N ARG A 36 16.35 -3.37 5.22
CA ARG A 36 17.82 -3.36 5.03
C ARG A 36 18.45 -2.16 5.74
N ASN A 37 17.88 -0.96 5.55
CA ASN A 37 18.37 0.26 6.18
C ASN A 37 18.30 0.19 7.72
N GLU A 38 17.24 -0.39 8.29
CA GLU A 38 17.15 -0.62 9.75
C GLU A 38 18.16 -1.65 10.26
N PHE A 39 18.40 -2.74 9.51
CA PHE A 39 19.45 -3.71 9.85
C PHE A 39 20.85 -3.09 9.81
N GLU A 40 21.13 -2.23 8.82
CA GLU A 40 22.38 -1.47 8.74
C GLU A 40 22.54 -0.53 9.95
N ARG A 41 21.50 0.24 10.30
CA ARG A 41 21.50 1.10 11.50
C ARG A 41 21.79 0.32 12.78
N LEU A 42 21.11 -0.81 12.98
CA LEU A 42 21.28 -1.67 14.15
C LEU A 42 22.68 -2.28 14.22
N SER A 43 23.21 -2.76 13.09
CA SER A 43 24.58 -3.32 13.02
C SER A 43 25.66 -2.26 13.28
N ALA A 44 25.43 -1.03 12.83
CA ALA A 44 26.27 0.13 13.11
C ALA A 44 26.05 0.71 14.53
N ARG A 45 25.14 0.14 15.33
CA ARG A 45 24.74 0.61 16.67
C ARG A 45 24.36 2.09 16.70
N GLN A 46 23.82 2.59 15.59
CA GLN A 46 23.38 3.98 15.47
C GLN A 46 22.06 4.13 16.26
N PRO A 47 21.99 5.06 17.24
CA PRO A 47 20.74 5.40 17.90
C PRO A 47 19.68 5.80 16.86
N LEU A 48 18.41 5.55 17.17
CA LEU A 48 17.33 6.07 16.34
C LEU A 48 17.40 7.60 16.38
N GLU A 49 17.35 8.25 15.23
CA GLU A 49 17.29 9.70 15.17
C GLU A 49 15.98 10.14 15.82
N LEU A 50 16.10 10.77 17.00
CA LEU A 50 14.95 11.29 17.72
C LEU A 50 14.46 12.54 16.98
N LEU A 51 13.14 12.65 16.84
CA LEU A 51 12.52 13.87 16.35
C LEU A 51 12.92 15.03 17.27
N SER A 52 13.68 15.98 16.74
CA SER A 52 14.12 17.14 17.51
C SER A 52 12.93 18.05 17.81
N MET A 53 12.52 18.07 19.07
CA MET A 53 11.47 18.98 19.56
C MET A 53 11.99 20.41 19.78
N LYS A 54 13.31 20.62 19.71
CA LYS A 54 13.95 21.94 19.90
C LYS A 54 13.42 23.01 18.96
N ARG A 55 12.91 22.62 17.78
CA ARG A 55 12.26 23.55 16.83
C ARG A 55 10.98 24.17 17.39
N TYR A 56 10.30 23.51 18.33
CA TYR A 56 9.05 24.00 18.93
C TYR A 56 9.26 24.63 20.31
N GLU A 57 10.50 24.66 20.79
CA GLU A 57 10.85 25.21 22.08
C GLU A 57 11.46 26.59 21.90
N LEU A 58 11.25 27.46 22.89
CA LEU A 58 11.88 28.77 22.97
C LEU A 58 12.86 28.80 24.15
N PRO A 59 14.01 28.09 24.07
CA PRO A 59 14.95 28.07 25.17
C PRO A 59 15.58 29.46 25.34
N ALA A 60 15.64 29.94 26.58
CA ALA A 60 16.47 31.08 26.91
C ALA A 60 17.96 30.68 26.83
N PRO A 61 18.89 31.65 26.64
CA PRO A 61 20.32 31.38 26.73
C PRO A 61 20.64 30.72 28.06
N SER A 62 21.54 29.73 28.04
CA SER A 62 21.97 29.04 29.27
C SER A 62 22.61 30.03 30.24
N SER A 63 22.64 29.70 31.54
CA SER A 63 23.19 30.60 32.58
C SER A 63 24.63 31.06 32.29
N GLY A 64 25.45 30.22 31.64
CA GLY A 64 26.81 30.55 31.21
C GLY A 64 26.92 31.42 29.96
N GLN A 65 25.83 31.56 29.19
CA GLN A 65 25.77 32.31 27.92
C GLN A 65 25.04 33.65 28.07
N ARG A 66 24.63 34.06 29.27
CA ARG A 66 23.87 35.30 29.47
C ARG A 66 24.63 36.58 29.12
N ASN A 67 25.95 36.54 29.16
CA ASN A 67 26.80 37.67 28.75
C ASN A 67 27.22 37.58 27.27
N ASP A 68 26.82 36.51 26.57
CA ASP A 68 27.13 36.30 25.16
C ASP A 68 26.02 36.89 24.30
N ILE A 69 26.33 38.00 23.63
CA ILE A 69 25.41 38.70 22.73
C ILE A 69 24.96 37.80 21.59
N THR A 70 25.81 36.88 21.12
CA THR A 70 25.47 35.99 20.01
C THR A 70 24.39 34.99 20.41
N ALA A 71 24.46 34.42 21.62
CA ALA A 71 23.44 33.53 22.15
C ALA A 71 22.07 34.22 22.29
N TRP A 72 22.03 35.50 22.66
CA TRP A 72 20.79 36.28 22.68
C TRP A 72 20.24 36.53 21.27
N GLN A 73 21.10 36.87 20.32
CA GLN A 73 20.70 37.07 18.92
C GLN A 73 20.10 35.79 18.32
N GLU A 74 20.70 34.63 18.62
CA GLU A 74 20.17 33.33 18.19
C GLU A 74 18.78 33.06 18.78
N CYS A 75 18.57 33.35 20.07
CA CYS A 75 17.27 33.19 20.71
C CYS A 75 16.20 34.11 20.10
N VAL A 76 16.55 35.37 19.81
CA VAL A 76 15.66 36.33 19.14
C VAL A 76 15.32 35.85 17.73
N ASN A 77 16.32 35.43 16.94
CA ASN A 77 16.09 34.91 15.60
C ASN A 77 15.19 33.66 15.61
N ASN A 78 15.39 32.75 16.56
CA ASN A 78 14.53 31.58 16.75
C ASN A 78 13.09 31.99 17.12
N SER A 79 12.93 32.98 18.00
CA SER A 79 11.60 33.49 18.38
C SER A 79 10.84 34.13 17.23
N MET A 80 11.54 34.85 16.36
CA MET A 80 10.96 35.45 15.16
C MET A 80 10.51 34.37 14.18
N ALA A 81 11.36 33.36 13.91
CA ALA A 81 10.99 32.23 13.08
C ALA A 81 9.76 31.48 13.65
N GLN A 82 9.71 31.29 14.97
CA GLN A 82 8.59 30.64 15.62
C GLN A 82 7.30 31.44 15.52
N LEU A 83 7.37 32.77 15.64
CA LEU A 83 6.20 33.65 15.48
C LEU A 83 5.59 33.50 14.08
N GLU A 84 6.42 33.55 13.04
CA GLU A 84 5.99 33.36 11.66
C GLU A 84 5.38 31.97 11.43
N HIS A 85 6.00 30.92 11.99
CA HIS A 85 5.42 29.57 11.94
C HIS A 85 4.06 29.48 12.64
N GLN A 86 3.86 30.17 13.76
CA GLN A 86 2.55 30.20 14.43
C GLN A 86 1.52 30.99 13.62
N ALA A 87 1.90 32.10 12.99
CA ALA A 87 1.00 32.85 12.10
C ALA A 87 0.51 31.98 10.93
N ILE A 88 1.43 31.30 10.25
CA ILE A 88 1.10 30.35 9.18
C ILE A 88 0.23 29.19 9.70
N ARG A 89 0.51 28.69 10.91
CA ARG A 89 -0.30 27.63 11.52
C ARG A 89 -1.73 28.11 11.75
N ILE A 90 -1.94 29.33 12.21
CA ILE A 90 -3.27 29.91 12.40
C ILE A 90 -4.01 29.99 11.06
N GLU A 91 -3.36 30.55 10.03
CA GLU A 91 -3.94 30.64 8.67
C GLU A 91 -4.32 29.25 8.12
N ASN A 92 -3.46 28.25 8.28
CA ASN A 92 -3.75 26.88 7.87
C ASN A 92 -4.91 26.26 8.66
N LEU A 93 -5.01 26.53 9.96
CA LEU A 93 -6.12 26.06 10.79
C LEU A 93 -7.43 26.74 10.42
N GLU A 94 -7.40 28.01 10.04
CA GLU A 94 -8.57 28.73 9.53
C GLU A 94 -9.05 28.12 8.21
N LEU A 95 -8.15 27.86 7.26
CA LEU A 95 -8.46 27.16 6.01
C LEU A 95 -9.05 25.77 6.27
N MET A 96 -8.45 25.01 7.19
CA MET A 96 -8.93 23.68 7.57
C MET A 96 -10.30 23.75 8.27
N SER A 97 -10.52 24.75 9.12
CA SER A 97 -11.81 24.97 9.79
C SER A 97 -12.92 25.24 8.77
N GLN A 98 -12.63 26.06 7.75
CA GLN A 98 -13.59 26.44 6.72
C GLN A 98 -13.90 25.29 5.73
N HIS A 99 -12.88 24.55 5.30
CA HIS A 99 -13.03 23.61 4.18
C HIS A 99 -12.82 22.14 4.54
N GLY A 100 -12.16 21.84 5.67
CA GLY A 100 -11.74 20.49 6.03
C GLY A 100 -12.89 19.50 6.14
N CYS A 101 -14.00 19.90 6.76
CA CYS A 101 -15.18 19.03 6.90
C CYS A 101 -15.78 18.65 5.54
N ASN A 102 -15.90 19.60 4.62
CA ASN A 102 -16.48 19.36 3.29
C ASN A 102 -15.52 18.55 2.41
N ALA A 103 -14.23 18.89 2.45
CA ALA A 103 -13.19 18.12 1.75
C ALA A 103 -13.17 16.65 2.23
N TRP A 104 -13.28 16.43 3.54
CA TRP A 104 -13.31 15.08 4.11
C TRP A 104 -14.55 14.28 3.68
N LYS A 105 -15.73 14.92 3.62
CA LYS A 105 -16.95 14.26 3.13
C LYS A 105 -16.80 13.80 1.67
N VAL A 106 -16.35 14.69 0.80
CA VAL A 106 -16.10 14.37 -0.63
C VAL A 106 -15.04 13.27 -0.76
N TYR A 107 -13.98 13.33 0.06
CA TYR A 107 -12.96 12.27 0.08
C TYR A 107 -13.57 10.91 0.46
N ASN A 108 -14.42 10.85 1.49
CA ASN A 108 -15.10 9.62 1.88
C ASN A 108 -16.04 9.10 0.79
N GLU A 109 -16.79 9.97 0.11
CA GLU A 109 -17.64 9.58 -1.02
C GLU A 109 -16.82 8.93 -2.15
N ASN A 110 -15.66 9.49 -2.44
CA ASN A 110 -14.73 8.91 -3.43
C ASN A 110 -14.19 7.55 -2.97
N LEU A 111 -13.80 7.41 -1.69
CA LEU A 111 -13.35 6.13 -1.14
C LEU A 111 -14.42 5.05 -1.21
N VAL A 112 -15.67 5.38 -0.84
CA VAL A 112 -16.80 4.44 -0.92
C VAL A 112 -17.00 4.00 -2.38
N ARG A 113 -16.99 4.92 -3.34
CA ARG A 113 -17.10 4.60 -4.76
C ARG A 113 -15.99 3.68 -5.26
N MET A 114 -14.75 3.92 -4.82
CA MET A 114 -13.60 3.07 -5.16
C MET A 114 -13.79 1.64 -4.63
N ILE A 115 -14.23 1.51 -3.37
CA ILE A 115 -14.51 0.21 -2.74
C ILE A 115 -15.61 -0.53 -3.51
N GLU A 116 -16.71 0.13 -3.82
CA GLU A 116 -17.82 -0.48 -4.56
C GLU A 116 -17.38 -0.99 -5.94
N ASN A 117 -16.57 -0.21 -6.66
CA ASN A 117 -16.06 -0.60 -7.98
C ASN A 117 -15.14 -1.83 -7.88
N ALA A 118 -14.19 -1.81 -6.93
CA ALA A 118 -13.30 -2.94 -6.70
C ALA A 118 -14.08 -4.22 -6.30
N GLN A 119 -15.10 -4.08 -5.45
CA GLN A 119 -15.96 -5.21 -5.06
C GLN A 119 -16.78 -5.75 -6.24
N LYS A 120 -17.33 -4.87 -7.09
CA LYS A 120 -18.06 -5.28 -8.30
C LYS A 120 -17.16 -6.06 -9.24
N ASP A 121 -15.94 -5.60 -9.47
CA ASP A 121 -15.01 -6.28 -10.37
C ASP A 121 -14.53 -7.61 -9.79
N LEU A 122 -14.30 -7.68 -8.47
CA LEU A 122 -14.02 -8.95 -7.79
C LEU A 122 -15.17 -9.95 -7.96
N GLN A 123 -16.42 -9.51 -7.80
CA GLN A 123 -17.60 -10.37 -7.99
C GLN A 123 -17.70 -10.88 -9.43
N LYS A 124 -17.50 -10.02 -10.43
CA LYS A 124 -17.48 -10.41 -11.85
C LYS A 124 -16.40 -11.46 -12.11
N LEU A 125 -15.19 -11.25 -11.59
CA LEU A 125 -14.07 -12.17 -11.77
C LEU A 125 -14.36 -13.52 -11.10
N ARG A 126 -14.87 -13.52 -9.87
CA ARG A 126 -15.29 -14.75 -9.16
C ARG A 126 -16.31 -15.54 -9.95
N LYS A 127 -17.34 -14.87 -10.50
CA LYS A 127 -18.33 -15.52 -11.35
C LYS A 127 -17.70 -16.12 -12.59
N ARG A 128 -16.81 -15.38 -13.27
CA ARG A 128 -16.10 -15.88 -14.46
C ARG A 128 -15.25 -17.11 -14.15
N ILE A 129 -14.55 -17.12 -13.01
CA ILE A 129 -13.78 -18.28 -12.55
C ILE A 129 -14.70 -19.48 -12.30
N GLN A 130 -15.83 -19.29 -11.62
CA GLN A 130 -16.80 -20.35 -11.36
C GLN A 130 -17.37 -20.92 -12.67
N ASP A 131 -17.76 -20.08 -13.62
CA ASP A 131 -18.29 -20.51 -14.92
C ASP A 131 -17.26 -21.35 -15.69
N LEU A 132 -15.99 -20.91 -15.72
CA LEU A 132 -14.90 -21.65 -16.36
C LEU A 132 -14.63 -23.00 -15.68
N ASN A 133 -14.61 -23.03 -14.34
CA ASN A 133 -14.42 -24.26 -13.59
C ASN A 133 -15.57 -25.25 -13.80
N TRP A 134 -16.81 -24.75 -13.90
CA TRP A 134 -17.97 -25.57 -14.20
C TRP A 134 -17.87 -26.19 -15.61
N GLN A 135 -17.48 -25.39 -16.61
CA GLN A 135 -17.24 -25.89 -17.97
C GLN A 135 -16.14 -26.95 -18.02
N ARG A 136 -15.00 -26.70 -17.36
CA ARG A 136 -13.88 -27.67 -17.27
C ARG A 136 -14.34 -28.98 -16.64
N LYS A 137 -15.06 -28.92 -15.52
CA LYS A 137 -15.59 -30.10 -14.83
C LYS A 137 -16.50 -30.92 -15.73
N ASN A 138 -17.42 -30.27 -16.46
CA ASN A 138 -18.35 -30.97 -17.33
C ASN A 138 -17.63 -31.68 -18.48
N SER A 139 -16.71 -30.97 -19.16
CA SER A 139 -15.91 -31.56 -20.25
C SER A 139 -15.05 -32.73 -19.78
N GLN A 140 -14.41 -32.62 -18.60
CA GLN A 140 -13.59 -33.70 -18.03
C GLN A 140 -14.43 -34.93 -17.67
N LEU A 141 -15.62 -34.75 -17.08
CA LEU A 141 -16.51 -35.87 -16.75
C LEU A 141 -17.01 -36.62 -17.99
N THR A 142 -17.40 -35.89 -19.05
CA THR A 142 -17.84 -36.50 -20.30
C THR A 142 -16.72 -37.28 -20.98
N SER A 143 -15.52 -36.70 -21.11
CA SER A 143 -14.38 -37.38 -21.73
C SER A 143 -13.91 -38.57 -20.90
N GLY A 144 -13.89 -38.45 -19.56
CA GLY A 144 -13.50 -39.53 -18.65
C GLY A 144 -14.46 -40.73 -18.70
N ALA A 145 -15.77 -40.49 -18.81
CA ALA A 145 -16.74 -41.56 -18.99
C ALA A 145 -16.48 -42.35 -20.28
N LYS A 146 -16.17 -41.65 -21.38
CA LYS A 146 -15.88 -42.28 -22.68
C LYS A 146 -14.58 -43.07 -22.67
N LEU A 147 -13.54 -42.59 -21.99
CA LEU A 147 -12.30 -43.34 -21.80
C LEU A 147 -12.55 -44.65 -21.04
N ARG A 148 -13.31 -44.59 -19.94
CA ARG A 148 -13.65 -45.78 -19.15
C ARG A 148 -14.43 -46.83 -19.95
N GLU A 149 -15.32 -46.40 -20.84
CA GLU A 149 -16.04 -47.29 -21.74
C GLU A 149 -15.08 -48.00 -22.71
N MET A 150 -14.16 -47.25 -23.32
CA MET A 150 -13.16 -47.82 -24.24
C MET A 150 -12.17 -48.77 -23.55
N GLU A 151 -11.77 -48.48 -22.32
CA GLU A 151 -10.89 -49.35 -21.52
C GLU A 151 -11.58 -50.65 -21.05
N SER A 152 -12.92 -50.70 -21.06
CA SER A 152 -13.70 -51.87 -20.67
C SER A 152 -13.98 -52.85 -21.83
N THR A 153 -13.59 -52.49 -23.05
CA THR A 153 -13.66 -53.31 -24.28
C THR A 153 -12.30 -53.85 -24.65
#